data_AF-A0A1B6CPL4-F1
#
_entry.id   AF-A0A1B6CPL4-F1
#
_cell.length_a   1.000
_cell.length_b   1.000
_cell.length_c   1.000
_cell.angle_alpha   90.00
_cell.angle_beta   90.00
_cell.angle_gamma   90.00
#
_symmetry.space_group_name_H-M   'P 1'
#
loop_
_entity.id
_entity.type
_entity.pdbx_description
1 polymer ?
#
loop_
_entity_poly.entity_id
_entity_poly.type
_entity_poly.pdbx_seq_one_letter_code
_entity_poly.pdbx_strand_id
1 'polypeptide(L)'
;SYSIQRSILVTTKKAVQLEPVMEITNHPDWLNESFIKQTLEGEDPECNCEVISIKLSPGVSEGNNYCSITYRVKVEYTKSQVVHKKSLFIKSPLVEGTLRGLIKEAKFAEKERLMYTKYFPFVSKIVSAKRISPISFPSPIHELLVMEDLSSQGYIMCDKFK
;
A
#
# COMPACT_ATOMS: atom_id res chain seq x y z
N SER A 1 -28.23 51.24 -11.13
CA SER A 1 -28.25 50.21 -10.08
C SER A 1 -28.11 48.85 -10.73
N TYR A 2 -27.10 48.07 -10.37
CA TYR A 2 -27.04 46.60 -10.35
C TYR A 2 -25.57 46.21 -10.15
N SER A 3 -25.16 46.20 -8.89
CA SER A 3 -23.93 45.57 -8.42
C SER A 3 -24.16 44.06 -8.42
N ILE A 4 -23.27 43.29 -9.06
CA ILE A 4 -23.22 41.83 -8.85
C ILE A 4 -21.82 41.48 -8.37
N GLN A 5 -21.77 41.11 -7.10
CA GLN A 5 -20.59 40.70 -6.35
C GLN A 5 -20.01 39.39 -6.90
N ARG A 6 -18.68 39.33 -6.95
CA ARG A 6 -17.91 38.08 -7.07
C ARG A 6 -18.06 37.27 -5.78
N SER A 7 -18.76 36.15 -5.83
CA SER A 7 -18.74 35.14 -4.78
C SER A 7 -17.54 34.20 -4.98
N ILE A 8 -16.53 34.37 -4.13
CA ILE A 8 -15.38 33.47 -3.98
C ILE A 8 -15.87 32.23 -3.22
N LEU A 9 -15.91 31.08 -3.87
CA LEU A 9 -16.08 29.79 -3.19
C LEU A 9 -14.76 29.44 -2.49
N VAL A 10 -14.64 29.85 -1.23
CA VAL A 10 -13.63 29.32 -0.32
C VAL A 10 -14.12 27.96 0.14
N THR A 11 -13.70 26.90 -0.54
CA THR A 11 -13.93 25.53 -0.06
C THR A 11 -12.94 25.28 1.08
N THR A 12 -13.41 25.44 2.31
CA THR A 12 -12.66 25.08 3.52
C THR A 12 -12.30 23.60 3.48
N LYS A 13 -11.01 23.28 3.35
CA LYS A 13 -10.49 21.94 3.67
C LYS A 13 -10.80 21.67 5.14
N LYS A 14 -11.73 20.77 5.44
CA LYS A 14 -11.82 20.16 6.77
C LYS A 14 -10.48 19.50 7.04
N ALA A 15 -9.77 19.96 8.06
CA ALA A 15 -8.64 19.23 8.60
C ALA A 15 -9.18 17.88 9.09
N VAL A 16 -8.82 16.82 8.37
CA VAL A 16 -9.01 15.46 8.88
C VAL A 16 -8.07 15.34 10.06
N GLN A 17 -8.63 15.30 11.26
CA GLN A 17 -7.89 14.97 12.46
C GLN A 17 -7.46 13.50 12.30
N LEU A 18 -6.21 13.31 11.89
CA LEU A 18 -5.62 11.99 11.75
C LEU A 18 -5.56 11.39 13.15
N GLU A 19 -6.34 10.33 13.38
CA GLU A 19 -6.16 9.50 14.57
C GLU A 19 -4.69 9.07 14.67
N PRO A 20 -4.13 8.98 15.89
CA PRO A 20 -2.76 8.54 16.05
C PRO A 20 -2.59 7.17 15.40
N VAL A 21 -1.74 7.12 14.37
CA VAL A 21 -1.40 5.87 13.70
C VAL A 21 -0.70 5.01 14.73
N MET A 22 -1.38 3.98 15.25
CA MET A 22 -0.78 3.03 16.18
C MET A 22 0.37 2.33 15.46
N GLU A 23 1.58 2.53 15.96
CA GLU A 23 2.78 1.87 15.46
C GLU A 23 2.77 0.41 15.94
N ILE A 24 2.96 -0.54 15.02
CA ILE A 24 3.00 -1.97 15.35
C ILE A 24 4.44 -2.33 15.72
N THR A 25 4.62 -2.85 16.93
CA THR A 25 5.92 -3.38 17.41
C THR A 25 6.03 -4.89 17.30
N ASN A 26 4.89 -5.61 17.25
CA ASN A 26 4.86 -7.06 17.03
C ASN A 26 4.43 -7.36 15.59
N HIS A 27 5.41 -7.66 14.74
CA HIS A 27 5.20 -7.96 13.32
C HIS A 27 6.01 -9.20 12.93
N PRO A 28 5.70 -9.84 11.78
CA PRO A 28 6.45 -11.01 11.34
C PRO A 28 7.92 -10.69 11.09
N ASP A 29 8.81 -11.63 11.39
CA ASP A 29 10.26 -11.49 11.23
C ASP A 29 10.68 -11.18 9.79
N TRP A 30 9.90 -11.63 8.80
CA TRP A 30 10.16 -11.36 7.39
C TRP A 30 9.96 -9.88 7.01
N LEU A 31 9.20 -9.11 7.80
CA LEU A 31 8.94 -7.70 7.53
C LEU A 31 10.03 -6.82 8.16
N ASN A 32 11.23 -6.87 7.59
CA ASN A 32 12.42 -6.19 8.09
C ASN A 32 13.12 -5.35 7.00
N GLU A 33 14.25 -4.72 7.34
CA GLU A 33 14.99 -3.86 6.40
C GLU A 33 15.48 -4.62 5.15
N SER A 34 15.85 -5.90 5.29
CA SER A 34 16.30 -6.72 4.16
C SER A 34 15.17 -6.97 3.15
N PHE A 35 13.97 -7.26 3.63
CA PHE A 35 12.78 -7.41 2.78
C PHE A 35 12.47 -6.11 2.02
N ILE A 36 12.54 -4.98 2.72
CA ILE A 36 12.27 -3.66 2.13
C ILE A 36 13.34 -3.30 1.10
N LYS A 37 14.62 -3.55 1.41
CA LYS A 37 15.73 -3.32 0.47
C LYS A 37 15.53 -4.11 -0.82
N GLN A 38 15.27 -5.41 -0.72
CA GLN A 38 15.03 -6.26 -1.90
C GLN A 38 13.80 -5.83 -2.71
N THR A 39 12.75 -5.32 -2.05
CA THR A 39 11.58 -4.74 -2.72
C THR A 39 11.96 -3.50 -3.53
N LEU A 40 12.76 -2.59 -2.94
CA LEU A 40 13.21 -1.36 -3.60
C LEU A 40 14.18 -1.65 -4.76
N GLU A 41 15.12 -2.56 -4.59
CA GLU A 41 16.07 -2.97 -5.63
C GLU A 41 15.40 -3.80 -6.75
N GLY A 42 14.32 -4.51 -6.44
CA GLY A 42 13.53 -5.20 -7.46
C GLY A 42 12.79 -4.21 -8.38
N GLU A 43 12.33 -3.08 -7.85
CA GLU A 43 11.72 -2.00 -8.64
C GLU A 43 12.78 -1.28 -9.48
N ASP A 44 13.95 -1.04 -8.90
CA ASP A 44 15.05 -0.31 -9.52
C ASP A 44 16.39 -0.97 -9.20
N PRO A 45 16.90 -1.83 -10.10
CA PRO A 45 18.15 -2.55 -9.90
C PRO A 45 19.39 -1.66 -9.71
N GLU A 46 19.32 -0.39 -10.14
CA GLU A 46 20.41 0.57 -10.00
C GLU A 46 20.31 1.39 -8.70
N CYS A 47 19.29 1.15 -7.87
CA CYS A 47 19.08 1.94 -6.65
C CYS A 47 20.25 1.85 -5.66
N ASN A 48 20.87 0.66 -5.53
CA ASN A 48 21.88 0.37 -4.50
C ASN A 48 21.47 0.98 -3.14
N CYS A 49 20.24 0.68 -2.70
CA CYS A 49 19.61 1.41 -1.61
C CYS A 49 20.13 0.94 -0.24
N GLU A 50 20.17 1.84 0.74
CA GLU A 50 20.29 1.46 2.16
C GLU A 50 19.07 1.94 2.94
N VAL A 51 18.42 1.02 3.65
CA VAL A 51 17.26 1.34 4.49
C VAL A 51 17.75 2.00 5.78
N ILE A 52 17.28 3.22 6.05
CA ILE A 52 17.60 3.99 7.26
C ILE A 52 16.63 3.64 8.38
N SER A 53 15.33 3.60 8.06
CA SER A 53 14.30 3.26 9.04
C SER A 53 13.03 2.71 8.39
N ILE A 54 12.32 1.89 9.16
CA ILE A 54 10.99 1.39 8.84
C ILE A 54 10.04 1.74 9.98
N LYS A 55 8.84 2.21 9.65
CA LYS A 55 7.74 2.42 10.61
C LYS A 55 6.52 1.67 10.14
N LEU A 56 5.98 0.84 11.02
CA LEU A 56 4.91 -0.10 10.71
C LEU A 56 3.60 0.32 11.37
N SER A 57 2.50 0.16 10.64
CA SER A 57 1.16 0.39 11.17
C SER A 57 0.15 -0.53 10.50
N PRO A 58 -1.04 -0.76 11.08
CA PRO A 58 -2.05 -1.59 10.45
C PRO A 58 -2.47 -0.99 9.11
N GLY A 59 -2.63 -1.84 8.09
CA GLY A 59 -3.10 -1.38 6.77
C GLY A 59 -4.56 -0.92 6.79
N VAL A 60 -5.38 -1.62 7.57
CA VAL A 60 -6.80 -1.34 7.78
C VAL A 60 -7.14 -1.47 9.26
N SER A 61 -8.28 -0.89 9.65
CA SER A 61 -8.81 -1.03 11.02
C SER A 61 -9.11 -2.50 11.34
N GLU A 62 -9.12 -2.82 12.64
CA GLU A 62 -9.46 -4.14 13.14
C GLU A 62 -10.80 -4.64 12.59
N GLY A 63 -10.89 -5.93 12.25
CA GLY A 63 -12.10 -6.52 11.67
C GLY A 63 -12.35 -6.19 10.18
N ASN A 64 -11.44 -5.49 9.50
CA ASN A 64 -11.48 -5.24 8.05
C ASN A 64 -10.36 -5.96 7.28
N ASN A 65 -9.61 -6.84 7.95
CA ASN A 65 -8.46 -7.55 7.39
C ASN A 65 -8.86 -8.67 6.39
N TYR A 66 -10.15 -9.05 6.30
CA TYR A 66 -10.68 -10.10 5.41
C TYR A 66 -9.82 -11.39 5.47
N CYS A 67 -9.37 -11.91 4.31
CA CYS A 67 -8.54 -13.11 4.17
C CYS A 67 -7.02 -12.82 4.22
N SER A 68 -6.63 -11.62 4.66
CA SER A 68 -5.23 -11.16 4.65
C SER A 68 -4.86 -10.43 5.93
N ILE A 69 -3.57 -10.28 6.20
CA ILE A 69 -3.06 -9.31 7.15
C ILE A 69 -2.44 -8.18 6.33
N THR A 70 -2.77 -6.93 6.66
CA THR A 70 -2.29 -5.77 5.91
C THR A 70 -1.43 -4.86 6.77
N TYR A 71 -0.34 -4.36 6.18
CA TYR A 71 0.61 -3.47 6.84
C TYR A 71 0.80 -2.22 5.99
N ARG A 72 0.89 -1.06 6.65
CA ARG A 72 1.45 0.16 6.09
C ARG A 72 2.87 0.32 6.59
N VAL A 73 3.80 0.51 5.65
CA VAL A 73 5.23 0.63 5.93
C VAL A 73 5.71 1.97 5.40
N LYS A 74 6.12 2.85 6.30
CA LYS A 74 6.85 4.07 5.93
C LYS A 74 8.33 3.76 5.99
N VAL A 75 9.02 3.96 4.87
CA VAL A 75 10.44 3.64 4.70
C VAL A 75 11.18 4.93 4.44
N GLU A 76 12.27 5.15 5.18
CA GLU A 76 13.31 6.12 4.81
C GLU A 76 14.54 5.35 4.35
N TYR A 77 15.09 5.70 3.19
CA TYR A 77 16.23 5.00 2.59
C TYR A 77 17.14 5.97 1.84
N THR A 78 18.40 5.60 1.65
CA THR A 78 19.31 6.33 0.77
C THR A 78 19.32 5.69 -0.63
N LYS A 79 19.43 6.52 -1.66
CA LYS A 79 19.79 6.13 -3.03
C LYS A 79 20.80 7.16 -3.53
N SER A 80 21.97 6.71 -3.96
CA SER A 80 23.06 7.60 -4.40
C SER A 80 23.35 8.74 -3.41
N GLN A 81 23.41 8.42 -2.11
CA GLN A 81 23.62 9.36 -0.99
C GLN A 81 22.49 10.38 -0.74
N VAL A 82 21.38 10.31 -1.47
CA VAL A 82 20.20 11.15 -1.26
C VAL A 82 19.17 10.38 -0.42
N VAL A 83 18.58 11.04 0.57
CA VAL A 83 17.52 10.44 1.41
C VAL A 83 16.17 10.53 0.68
N HIS A 84 15.50 9.40 0.59
CA HIS A 84 14.17 9.24 0.02
C HIS A 84 13.20 8.69 1.07
N LYS A 85 11.91 8.97 0.86
CA LYS A 85 10.82 8.42 1.67
C LYS A 85 9.82 7.73 0.76
N LYS A 86 9.35 6.56 1.17
CA LYS A 86 8.31 5.80 0.45
C LYS A 86 7.30 5.25 1.45
N SER A 87 6.02 5.23 1.06
CA SER A 87 4.95 4.57 1.84
C SER A 87 4.44 3.37 1.05
N LEU A 88 4.51 2.20 1.65
CA LEU A 88 4.13 0.92 1.06
C LEU A 88 2.92 0.34 1.78
N PHE A 89 2.06 -0.33 1.03
CA PHE A 89 0.95 -1.13 1.53
C PHE A 89 1.23 -2.61 1.21
N ILE A 90 1.41 -3.43 2.24
CA ILE A 90 1.78 -4.84 2.10
C ILE A 90 0.59 -5.70 2.53
N LYS A 91 0.23 -6.66 1.69
CA LYS A 91 -0.77 -7.70 2.01
C LYS A 91 -0.08 -9.04 2.12
N SER A 92 -0.32 -9.71 3.24
CA SER A 92 0.10 -11.07 3.52
C SER A 92 -1.13 -11.96 3.63
N PRO A 93 -1.13 -13.18 3.07
CA PRO A 93 -2.24 -14.12 3.31
C PRO A 93 -2.33 -14.45 4.80
N LEU A 94 -3.54 -14.77 5.29
CA LEU A 94 -3.68 -15.29 6.64
C LEU A 94 -2.88 -16.59 6.79
N VAL A 95 -1.88 -16.57 7.67
CA VAL A 95 -0.97 -17.69 7.91
C VAL A 95 -1.47 -18.64 9.00
N GLU A 96 -2.49 -18.24 9.77
CA GLU A 96 -3.05 -18.97 10.91
C GLU A 96 -4.59 -18.94 10.93
N GLY A 97 -5.18 -19.85 11.71
CA GLY A 97 -6.64 -19.95 11.91
C GLY A 97 -7.35 -20.93 10.99
N THR A 98 -8.63 -21.18 11.29
CA THR A 98 -9.47 -22.22 10.67
C THR A 98 -9.63 -22.04 9.15
N LEU A 99 -9.55 -20.81 8.64
CA LEU A 99 -9.75 -20.49 7.23
C LEU A 99 -8.50 -20.65 6.35
N ARG A 100 -7.32 -20.86 6.95
CA ARG A 100 -6.04 -20.92 6.24
C ARG A 100 -6.03 -21.94 5.09
N GLY A 101 -6.56 -23.14 5.35
CA GLY A 101 -6.60 -24.22 4.35
C GLY A 101 -7.41 -23.83 3.11
N LEU A 102 -8.60 -23.28 3.34
CA LEU A 102 -9.51 -22.82 2.29
C LEU A 102 -8.92 -21.64 1.50
N ILE A 103 -8.28 -20.67 2.18
CA ILE A 103 -7.63 -19.53 1.53
C ILE A 103 -6.50 -20.00 0.61
N LYS A 104 -5.70 -20.96 1.06
CA LYS A 104 -4.60 -21.54 0.27
C LYS A 104 -5.12 -22.31 -0.94
N GLU A 105 -6.14 -23.15 -0.76
CA GLU A 105 -6.77 -23.92 -1.83
C GLU A 105 -7.42 -22.99 -2.88
N ALA A 106 -8.06 -21.92 -2.44
CA ALA A 106 -8.66 -20.91 -3.32
C ALA A 106 -7.62 -20.09 -4.11
N LYS A 107 -6.34 -20.18 -3.75
CA LYS A 107 -5.21 -19.48 -4.38
C LYS A 107 -5.40 -17.96 -4.42
N PHE A 108 -5.94 -17.37 -3.35
CA PHE A 108 -6.25 -15.93 -3.32
C PHE A 108 -5.02 -15.06 -3.53
N ALA A 109 -3.89 -15.36 -2.86
CA ALA A 109 -2.65 -14.61 -3.02
C ALA A 109 -2.12 -14.64 -4.47
N GLU A 110 -2.13 -15.82 -5.11
CA GLU A 110 -1.69 -15.98 -6.50
C GLU A 110 -2.57 -15.18 -7.47
N LYS A 111 -3.89 -15.28 -7.31
CA LYS A 111 -4.86 -14.52 -8.12
C LYS A 111 -4.67 -13.02 -7.93
N GLU A 112 -4.53 -12.56 -6.69
CA GLU A 112 -4.32 -11.14 -6.38
C GLU A 112 -3.01 -10.63 -7.02
N ARG A 113 -1.91 -11.39 -6.91
CA ARG A 113 -0.65 -11.06 -7.57
C ARG A 113 -0.82 -10.93 -9.08
N LEU A 114 -1.48 -11.90 -9.73
CA LEU A 114 -1.73 -11.84 -11.18
C LEU A 114 -2.57 -10.64 -11.60
N MET A 115 -3.51 -10.20 -10.76
CA MET A 115 -4.28 -8.97 -11.03
C MET A 115 -3.36 -7.78 -11.16
N TYR A 116 -2.45 -7.58 -10.22
CA TYR A 116 -1.53 -6.43 -10.24
C TYR A 116 -0.42 -6.54 -11.27
N THR A 117 0.16 -7.73 -11.48
CA THR A 117 1.32 -7.88 -12.37
C THR A 117 0.94 -8.10 -13.84
N LYS A 118 -0.27 -8.57 -14.13
CA LYS A 118 -0.68 -8.97 -15.50
C LYS A 118 -1.96 -8.28 -15.95
N TYR A 119 -3.05 -8.43 -15.19
CA TYR A 119 -4.37 -8.01 -15.66
C TYR A 119 -4.59 -6.49 -15.61
N PHE A 120 -4.24 -5.80 -14.52
CA PHE A 120 -4.38 -4.34 -14.47
C PHE A 120 -3.52 -3.61 -15.51
N PRO A 121 -2.25 -3.99 -15.75
CA PRO A 121 -1.48 -3.44 -16.86
C PRO A 121 -2.12 -3.69 -18.22
N PHE A 122 -2.68 -4.88 -18.45
CA PHE A 122 -3.37 -5.23 -19.69
C PHE A 122 -4.63 -4.39 -19.89
N VAL A 123 -5.50 -4.31 -18.88
CA VAL A 123 -6.73 -3.51 -18.95
C VAL A 123 -6.41 -2.03 -19.13
N SER A 124 -5.43 -1.49 -18.41
CA SER A 124 -5.01 -0.07 -18.54
C SER A 124 -4.66 0.28 -19.99
N LYS A 125 -3.99 -0.64 -20.70
CA LYS A 125 -3.67 -0.49 -22.13
C LYS A 125 -4.92 -0.49 -23.00
N ILE A 126 -5.86 -1.41 -22.76
CA ILE A 126 -7.12 -1.49 -23.52
C ILE A 126 -7.93 -0.20 -23.39
N VAL A 127 -8.08 0.30 -22.17
CA VAL A 127 -8.91 1.49 -21.91
C VAL A 127 -8.16 2.81 -22.09
N SER A 128 -6.89 2.77 -22.51
CA SER A 128 -6.00 3.94 -22.62
C SER A 128 -5.94 4.80 -21.35
N ALA A 129 -6.12 4.17 -20.19
CA ALA A 129 -6.05 4.83 -18.90
C ALA A 129 -4.61 4.82 -18.39
N LYS A 130 -4.14 5.96 -17.88
CA LYS A 130 -2.79 6.08 -17.31
C LYS A 130 -2.60 5.11 -16.14
N ARG A 131 -3.64 4.89 -15.33
CA ARG A 131 -3.58 4.07 -14.11
C ARG A 131 -4.99 3.69 -13.64
N ILE A 132 -5.22 2.40 -13.40
CA ILE A 132 -6.49 1.86 -12.87
C ILE A 132 -6.34 1.15 -11.51
N SER A 133 -5.10 1.02 -11.00
CA SER A 133 -4.77 0.34 -9.76
C SER A 133 -3.62 1.04 -9.02
N PRO A 134 -3.38 0.75 -7.74
CA PRO A 134 -2.09 0.97 -7.11
C PRO A 134 -0.91 0.43 -7.96
N ILE A 135 0.23 1.10 -7.90
CA ILE A 135 1.49 0.56 -8.43
C ILE A 135 1.89 -0.61 -7.51
N SER A 136 2.18 -1.76 -8.09
CA SER A 136 2.74 -2.91 -7.37
C SER A 136 4.25 -2.93 -7.48
N PHE A 137 4.92 -3.29 -6.38
CA PHE A 137 6.37 -3.46 -6.33
C PHE A 137 6.71 -4.95 -6.28
N PRO A 138 7.87 -5.36 -6.83
CA PRO A 138 8.36 -6.73 -6.68
C PRO A 138 8.51 -7.11 -5.20
N SER A 139 8.14 -8.34 -4.87
CA SER A 139 8.33 -8.88 -3.53
C SER A 139 9.33 -10.03 -3.56
N PRO A 140 10.28 -10.11 -2.62
CA PRO A 140 11.15 -11.28 -2.48
C PRO A 140 10.40 -12.52 -1.97
N ILE A 141 9.18 -12.37 -1.45
CA ILE A 141 8.32 -13.46 -0.98
C ILE A 141 7.12 -13.55 -1.92
N HIS A 142 6.99 -14.68 -2.63
CA HIS A 142 6.06 -14.82 -3.74
C HIS A 142 4.58 -14.63 -3.34
N GLU A 143 4.19 -15.01 -2.12
CA GLU A 143 2.83 -14.89 -1.62
C GLU A 143 2.45 -13.48 -1.14
N LEU A 144 3.41 -12.56 -1.04
CA LEU A 144 3.17 -11.21 -0.57
C LEU A 144 2.91 -10.26 -1.73
N LEU A 145 1.95 -9.37 -1.53
CA LEU A 145 1.67 -8.28 -2.46
C LEU A 145 2.13 -6.97 -1.83
N VAL A 146 3.08 -6.30 -2.49
CA VAL A 146 3.58 -4.98 -2.08
C VAL A 146 3.07 -3.94 -3.07
N MET A 147 2.49 -2.86 -2.56
CA MET A 147 1.88 -1.82 -3.37
C MET A 147 2.17 -0.42 -2.83
N GLU A 148 1.87 0.58 -3.64
CA GLU A 148 1.84 1.97 -3.21
C GLU A 148 0.75 2.21 -2.17
N ASP A 149 1.12 2.86 -1.06
CA ASP A 149 0.16 3.32 -0.09
C ASP A 149 -0.53 4.63 -0.54
N LEU A 150 -1.77 4.47 -0.99
CA LEU A 150 -2.62 5.56 -1.46
C LEU A 150 -3.14 6.48 -0.36
N SER A 151 -2.95 6.13 0.93
CA SER A 151 -3.46 6.97 2.02
C SER A 151 -2.83 8.36 2.04
N SER A 152 -1.58 8.48 1.60
CA SER A 152 -0.88 9.75 1.42
C SER A 152 -1.54 10.68 0.40
N GLN A 153 -2.33 10.12 -0.53
CA GLN A 153 -3.10 10.85 -1.54
C GLN A 153 -4.54 11.12 -1.10
N GLY A 154 -4.89 10.83 0.16
CA GLY A 154 -6.22 11.06 0.72
C GLY A 154 -7.24 9.95 0.43
N TYR A 155 -6.82 8.82 -0.15
CA TYR A 155 -7.69 7.66 -0.28
C TYR A 155 -7.95 7.03 1.09
N ILE A 156 -9.22 6.74 1.35
CA ILE A 156 -9.68 6.06 2.56
C ILE A 156 -10.33 4.73 2.16
N MET A 157 -10.27 3.75 3.05
CA MET A 157 -11.01 2.51 2.85
C MET A 157 -12.51 2.80 2.86
N CYS A 158 -13.25 2.25 1.89
CA CYS A 158 -14.69 2.30 1.91
C CYS A 158 -15.24 1.54 3.12
N ASP A 159 -16.32 2.06 3.69
CA ASP A 159 -17.04 1.39 4.78
C ASP A 159 -17.76 0.17 4.21
N LYS A 160 -17.57 -0.98 4.86
CA LYS A 160 -18.16 -2.26 4.47
C LYS A 160 -19.69 -2.29 4.61
N PHE A 161 -20.27 -1.37 5.39
CA PHE A 161 -21.70 -1.34 5.70
C PHE A 161 -22.43 -0.12 5.12
N LYS A 162 -21.79 0.66 4.26
CA LYS A 162 -22.42 1.81 3.60
C LYS A 162 -22.45 1.67 2.09
#